data_AF-A0A0Q9I5R0-F1
#
_entry.id   AF-A0A0Q9I5R0-F1
#
_cell.length_a   1.000
_cell.length_b   1.000
_cell.length_c   1.000
_cell.angle_alpha   90.00
_cell.angle_beta   90.00
_cell.angle_gamma   90.00
#
_symmetry.space_group_name_H-M   'P 1'
#
loop_
_entity.id
_entity.type
_entity.pdbx_description
1 polymer ?
#
loop_
_entity_poly.entity_id
_entity_poly.type
_entity_poly.pdbx_seq_one_letter_code
_entity_poly.pdbx_strand_id
1 'polypeptide(L)'
;MADRRTQISLKAAGLVLFVGAALGGCGAARGVAEMTDFATTPGEPKPFVVETRPQDPKFIPIGTTVSRQAKRKTVDEFKKLEAELEAKRTSNEAAGTQAQSLGKVLPPPAPPPAPPPLP
;
A
#
# COMPACT_ATOMS: atom_id res chain seq x y z
N MET A 1 -27.97 -25.27 -52.73
CA MET A 1 -26.55 -24.83 -52.70
C MET A 1 -26.53 -23.47 -52.02
N ALA A 2 -25.94 -23.36 -50.83
CA ALA A 2 -25.91 -22.08 -50.11
C ALA A 2 -25.00 -21.09 -50.87
N ASP A 3 -25.50 -19.89 -51.11
CA ASP A 3 -24.80 -18.86 -51.87
C ASP A 3 -23.46 -18.49 -51.19
N ARG A 4 -22.42 -18.30 -51.99
CA ARG A 4 -21.05 -18.07 -51.51
C ARG A 4 -20.97 -16.80 -50.66
N ARG A 5 -21.88 -15.85 -50.91
CA ARG A 5 -22.04 -14.61 -50.13
C ARG A 5 -22.55 -14.89 -48.71
N THR A 6 -23.52 -15.80 -48.55
CA THR A 6 -24.05 -16.19 -47.23
C THR A 6 -23.00 -16.91 -46.40
N GLN A 7 -22.15 -17.73 -47.03
CA GLN A 7 -21.02 -18.40 -46.38
C GLN A 7 -19.95 -17.39 -45.90
N ILE A 8 -19.66 -16.34 -46.67
CA ILE A 8 -18.70 -15.30 -46.29
C ILE A 8 -19.24 -14.45 -45.15
N SER A 9 -20.52 -14.06 -45.20
CA SER A 9 -21.17 -13.29 -44.12
C SER A 9 -21.23 -14.06 -42.80
N LEU A 10 -21.52 -15.36 -42.84
CA LEU A 10 -21.60 -16.20 -41.65
C LEU A 10 -20.23 -16.40 -41.00
N LYS A 11 -19.18 -16.60 -41.82
CA LYS A 11 -17.79 -16.71 -41.34
C LYS A 11 -17.26 -15.38 -40.79
N ALA A 12 -17.60 -14.26 -41.41
CA ALA A 12 -17.22 -12.93 -40.94
C ALA A 12 -17.90 -12.60 -39.59
N ALA A 13 -19.19 -12.90 -39.45
CA ALA A 13 -19.90 -12.71 -38.18
C ALA A 13 -19.32 -13.58 -37.06
N GLY A 14 -18.98 -14.85 -37.36
CA GLY A 14 -18.32 -15.75 -36.41
C GLY A 14 -16.94 -15.25 -35.97
N LEU A 15 -16.14 -14.71 -36.91
CA LEU A 15 -14.81 -14.18 -36.61
C LEU A 15 -14.87 -12.91 -35.74
N VAL A 16 -15.83 -12.00 -36.01
CA VAL A 16 -16.04 -10.79 -35.20
C VAL A 16 -16.45 -11.14 -33.77
N LEU A 17 -17.32 -12.15 -33.60
CA LEU A 17 -17.73 -12.62 -32.27
C LEU A 17 -16.55 -13.23 -31.49
N PHE A 18 -15.70 -14.01 -32.17
CA PHE A 18 -14.55 -14.66 -31.56
C PHE A 18 -13.45 -13.66 -31.16
N VAL A 19 -13.20 -12.64 -31.98
CA VAL A 19 -12.23 -11.57 -31.68
C VAL A 19 -12.74 -10.66 -30.55
N GLY A 20 -14.05 -10.38 -30.50
CA GLY A 20 -14.67 -9.62 -29.40
C GLY A 20 -14.53 -10.32 -28.04
N ALA A 21 -14.67 -11.65 -28.00
CA ALA A 21 -14.46 -12.43 -26.79
C ALA A 21 -12.99 -12.49 -26.35
N ALA A 22 -12.05 -12.55 -27.30
CA ALA A 22 -10.62 -12.62 -27.00
C ALA A 22 -10.05 -11.30 -26.45
N LEU A 23 -10.55 -10.14 -26.89
CA LEU A 23 -10.06 -8.84 -26.45
C LEU A 23 -10.63 -8.38 -25.10
N GLY A 24 -11.76 -8.97 -24.63
CA GLY A 24 -12.41 -8.62 -23.36
C GLY A 24 -12.08 -9.53 -22.17
N GLY A 25 -11.18 -10.50 -22.35
CA GLY A 25 -11.03 -11.70 -21.50
C GLY A 25 -10.74 -11.51 -20.01
N CYS A 26 -10.39 -10.32 -19.53
CA CYS A 26 -10.13 -10.08 -18.09
C CYS A 26 -11.21 -9.23 -17.40
N GLY A 27 -12.05 -8.50 -18.14
CA GLY A 27 -13.13 -7.68 -17.59
C GLY A 27 -14.52 -8.26 -17.84
N ALA A 28 -14.73 -8.88 -19.01
CA ALA A 28 -16.03 -9.39 -19.42
C ALA A 28 -16.48 -10.60 -18.61
N ALA A 29 -15.55 -11.51 -18.26
CA ALA A 29 -15.85 -12.67 -17.42
C ALA A 29 -16.24 -12.27 -15.99
N ARG A 30 -15.70 -11.16 -15.48
CA ARG A 30 -16.03 -10.62 -14.16
C ARG A 30 -17.47 -10.09 -14.10
N GLY A 31 -17.90 -9.35 -15.13
CA GLY A 31 -19.28 -8.86 -15.20
C GLY A 31 -20.33 -9.97 -15.32
N VAL A 32 -20.01 -11.05 -16.06
CA VAL A 32 -20.90 -12.23 -16.14
C VAL A 32 -20.90 -13.00 -14.82
N ALA A 33 -19.75 -13.19 -14.17
CA ALA A 33 -19.68 -13.83 -12.86
C ALA A 33 -20.37 -13.04 -11.74
N GLU A 34 -20.32 -11.70 -11.79
CA GLU A 34 -21.06 -10.79 -10.90
C GLU A 34 -22.57 -10.89 -11.14
N MET A 35 -23.03 -10.98 -12.41
CA MET A 35 -24.45 -11.17 -12.72
C MET A 35 -25.00 -12.56 -12.37
N THR A 36 -24.16 -13.59 -12.36
CA THR A 36 -24.56 -14.97 -12.02
C THR A 36 -24.29 -15.33 -10.56
N ASP A 37 -23.94 -14.35 -9.70
CA ASP A 37 -23.64 -14.52 -8.27
C ASP A 37 -22.56 -15.58 -7.96
N PHE A 38 -21.69 -15.85 -8.95
CA PHE A 38 -20.51 -16.72 -8.83
C PHE A 38 -19.24 -15.94 -8.52
N ALA A 39 -19.33 -14.60 -8.50
CA ALA A 39 -18.22 -13.74 -8.14
C ALA A 39 -17.98 -13.79 -6.63
N THR A 40 -16.76 -14.14 -6.22
CA THR A 40 -16.32 -13.92 -4.85
C THR A 40 -16.32 -12.41 -4.60
N THR A 41 -17.33 -11.91 -3.90
CA THR A 41 -17.41 -10.49 -3.53
C THR A 41 -16.22 -10.18 -2.61
N PRO A 42 -15.48 -9.09 -2.86
CA PRO A 42 -14.46 -8.66 -1.92
C PRO A 42 -15.16 -8.30 -0.61
N GLY A 43 -14.87 -9.06 0.45
CA GLY A 43 -15.44 -8.81 1.77
C GLY A 43 -15.08 -7.41 2.27
N GLU A 44 -16.01 -6.79 3.00
CA GLU A 44 -15.75 -5.47 3.57
C GLU A 44 -14.51 -5.51 4.47
N PRO A 45 -13.58 -4.55 4.33
CA PRO A 45 -12.43 -4.47 5.19
C PRO A 45 -12.87 -4.29 6.65
N LYS A 46 -12.16 -4.93 7.57
CA LYS A 46 -12.35 -4.70 9.01
C LYS A 46 -12.12 -3.21 9.33
N PRO A 47 -12.81 -2.63 10.33
CA PRO A 47 -12.76 -1.19 10.61
C PRO A 47 -11.34 -0.66 10.87
N PHE A 48 -10.51 -1.40 11.61
CA PHE A 48 -9.12 -1.00 11.84
C PHE A 48 -8.27 -0.95 10.56
N VAL A 49 -8.65 -1.69 9.51
CA VAL A 49 -7.96 -1.65 8.20
C VAL A 49 -8.32 -0.37 7.46
N VAL A 50 -9.56 0.10 7.58
CA VAL A 50 -10.01 1.38 6.99
C VAL A 50 -9.33 2.55 7.68
N GLU A 51 -9.21 2.49 9.00
CA GLU A 51 -8.60 3.56 9.82
C GLU A 51 -7.08 3.67 9.62
N THR A 52 -6.39 2.54 9.48
CA THR A 52 -4.92 2.52 9.38
C THR A 52 -4.41 2.66 7.94
N ARG A 53 -5.24 2.33 6.94
CA ARG A 53 -4.83 2.38 5.54
C ARG A 53 -4.74 3.84 5.07
N PRO A 54 -3.61 4.23 4.46
CA PRO A 54 -3.52 5.51 3.78
C PRO A 54 -4.63 5.62 2.72
N GLN A 55 -5.43 6.69 2.80
CA GLN A 55 -6.56 6.93 1.90
C GLN A 55 -6.12 7.14 0.44
N ASP A 56 -4.88 7.59 0.24
CA ASP A 56 -4.24 7.71 -1.07
C ASP A 56 -2.98 6.83 -1.14
N PRO A 57 -3.11 5.54 -1.53
CA PRO A 57 -1.95 4.72 -1.80
C PRO A 57 -1.32 5.18 -3.11
N LYS A 58 -0.40 6.14 -3.03
CA LYS A 58 0.43 6.50 -4.17
C LYS A 58 1.19 5.26 -4.64
N PHE A 59 0.77 4.71 -5.77
CA PHE A 59 1.45 3.58 -6.40
C PHE A 59 2.90 3.97 -6.68
N ILE A 60 3.85 3.27 -6.06
CA ILE A 60 5.29 3.44 -6.31
C ILE A 60 5.69 2.37 -7.32
N PRO A 61 6.01 2.73 -8.57
CA PRO A 61 6.39 1.74 -9.57
C PRO A 61 7.69 1.04 -9.17
N ILE A 62 7.70 -0.28 -9.26
CA ILE A 62 8.92 -1.09 -9.14
C ILE A 62 9.82 -0.74 -10.33
N GLY A 63 11.10 -0.45 -10.07
CA GLY A 63 12.05 0.02 -11.11
C GLY A 63 12.16 1.53 -11.23
N THR A 64 11.54 2.30 -10.34
CA THR A 64 11.81 3.75 -10.24
C THR A 64 13.16 4.00 -9.59
N THR A 65 14.07 4.63 -10.33
CA THR A 65 15.29 5.19 -9.76
C THR A 65 14.93 6.45 -9.00
N VAL A 66 15.07 6.42 -7.67
CA VAL A 66 14.87 7.62 -6.84
C VAL A 66 16.02 8.60 -7.15
N SER A 67 15.77 9.57 -8.02
CA SER A 67 16.75 10.63 -8.36
C SER A 67 16.80 11.68 -7.25
N ARG A 68 17.37 11.30 -6.11
CA ARG A 68 17.69 12.26 -5.05
C ARG A 68 18.90 13.05 -5.55
N GLN A 69 18.81 14.38 -5.60
CA GLN A 69 19.99 15.20 -5.82
C GLN A 69 20.92 15.05 -4.61
N ALA A 70 21.85 14.10 -4.69
CA ALA A 70 22.88 13.90 -3.68
C ALA A 70 24.05 14.85 -3.99
N LYS A 71 23.93 16.12 -3.60
CA LYS A 71 25.07 17.04 -3.67
C LYS A 71 26.18 16.49 -2.77
N ARG A 72 27.39 16.31 -3.32
CA ARG A 72 28.57 15.98 -2.52
C ARG A 72 28.80 17.12 -1.53
N LYS A 73 28.78 16.78 -0.24
CA LYS A 73 29.08 17.75 0.81
C LYS A 73 30.56 18.14 0.74
N THR A 74 30.86 19.40 0.94
CA THR A 74 32.26 19.85 1.03
C THR A 74 32.90 19.33 2.32
N VAL A 75 34.23 19.36 2.41
CA VAL A 75 34.95 18.90 3.63
C VAL A 75 34.52 19.71 4.86
N ASP A 76 34.26 21.01 4.69
CA ASP A 76 33.80 21.86 5.78
C ASP A 76 32.37 21.55 6.21
N GLU A 77 31.47 21.29 5.26
CA GLU A 77 30.11 20.81 5.55
C GLU A 77 30.13 19.45 6.26
N PHE A 78 31.07 18.58 5.91
CA PHE A 78 31.24 17.28 6.56
C PHE A 78 31.69 17.42 8.02
N LYS A 79 32.72 18.24 8.29
CA LYS A 79 33.18 18.51 9.66
C LYS A 79 32.08 19.14 10.54
N LYS A 80 31.26 20.03 9.98
CA LYS A 80 30.10 20.59 10.69
C LYS A 80 29.10 19.51 11.07
N LEU A 81 28.84 18.55 10.19
CA LEU A 81 27.92 17.44 10.48
C LEU A 81 28.46 16.48 11.52
N GLU A 82 29.77 16.23 11.54
CA GLU A 82 30.40 15.45 12.61
C GLU A 82 30.22 16.14 13.96
N ALA A 83 30.45 17.45 14.02
CA ALA A 83 30.22 18.23 15.23
C ALA A 83 28.74 18.23 15.67
N GLU A 84 27.80 18.35 14.72
CA GLU A 84 26.36 18.26 15.00
C GLU A 84 25.94 16.88 15.50
N LEU A 85 26.49 15.80 14.93
CA LEU A 85 26.21 14.44 15.36
C LEU A 85 26.74 14.16 16.76
N GLU A 86 27.94 14.64 17.06
CA GLU A 86 28.53 14.48 18.40
C GLU A 86 27.77 15.30 19.46
N ALA A 87 27.33 16.51 19.11
CA ALA A 87 26.44 17.30 19.95
C ALA A 87 25.11 16.56 20.21
N LYS A 88 24.51 15.96 19.17
CA LYS A 88 23.29 15.15 19.29
C LYS A 88 23.49 13.89 20.13
N ARG A 89 24.65 13.23 20.00
CA ARG A 89 25.00 12.08 20.83
C ARG A 89 25.03 12.48 22.31
N THR A 90 25.73 13.57 22.62
CA THR A 90 25.82 14.11 23.98
C THR A 90 24.45 14.51 24.54
N SER A 91 23.60 15.18 23.73
CA SER A 91 22.25 15.56 24.19
C SER A 91 21.35 14.36 24.43
N ASN A 92 21.45 13.33 23.59
CA ASN A 92 20.66 12.10 23.74
C ASN A 92 21.12 11.28 24.94
N GLU A 93 22.43 11.20 25.20
CA GLU A 93 22.98 10.58 26.40
C GLU A 93 22.50 11.32 27.66
N ALA A 94 22.53 12.65 27.67
CA ALA A 94 22.00 13.46 28.77
C ALA A 94 20.48 13.25 28.98
N ALA A 95 19.69 13.27 27.90
CA ALA A 95 18.26 13.01 27.98
C ALA A 95 17.97 11.57 28.46
N GLY A 96 18.76 10.59 28.02
CA GLY A 96 18.65 9.20 28.45
C GLY A 96 18.95 9.03 29.94
N THR A 97 20.01 9.66 30.45
CA THR A 97 20.33 9.62 31.89
C THR A 97 19.26 10.31 32.74
N GLN A 98 18.69 11.41 32.27
CA GLN A 98 17.54 12.06 32.93
C GLN A 98 16.29 11.17 32.91
N ALA A 99 15.98 10.52 31.79
CA ALA A 99 14.85 9.60 31.72
C ALA A 99 15.03 8.39 32.67
N GLN A 100 16.25 7.85 32.78
CA GLN A 100 16.57 6.78 33.73
C GLN A 100 16.41 7.22 35.19
N SER A 101 16.80 8.46 35.54
CA SER A 101 16.61 8.96 36.90
C SER A 101 15.13 9.15 37.22
N LEU A 102 14.35 9.72 36.31
CA LEU A 102 12.90 9.86 36.46
C LEU A 102 12.18 8.51 36.55
N GLY A 103 12.58 7.53 35.73
CA GLY A 103 12.01 6.18 35.75
C GLY A 103 12.27 5.40 37.05
N LYS A 104 13.31 5.76 37.82
CA LYS A 104 13.56 5.18 39.15
C LYS A 104 12.71 5.82 40.26
N VAL A 105 12.25 7.06 40.05
CA VAL A 105 11.52 7.83 41.06
C VAL A 105 10.00 7.73 40.87
N LEU A 106 9.54 7.59 39.63
CA LEU A 106 8.11 7.49 39.33
C LEU A 106 7.57 6.10 39.72
N PRO A 107 6.51 6.02 40.54
CA PRO A 107 5.85 4.75 40.80
C PRO A 107 5.30 4.17 39.49
N PRO A 108 5.22 2.83 39.36
CA PRO A 108 4.68 2.20 38.16
C PRO A 108 3.26 2.71 37.89
N PRO A 109 2.92 3.00 36.62
CA PRO A 109 1.57 3.44 36.27
C PRO A 109 0.57 2.38 36.72
N ALA A 110 -0.51 2.82 37.36
CA ALA A 110 -1.55 1.93 37.85
C ALA A 110 -2.12 1.08 36.69
N PRO A 111 -2.39 -0.21 36.92
CA PRO A 111 -2.99 -1.06 35.89
C PRO A 111 -4.31 -0.45 35.41
N PRO A 112 -4.60 -0.53 34.10
CA PRO A 112 -5.87 -0.05 33.59
C PRO A 112 -7.03 -0.78 34.28
N PRO A 113 -8.16 -0.10 34.54
CA PRO A 113 -9.34 -0.73 35.13
C PRO A 113 -9.79 -1.91 34.27
N ALA A 114 -10.18 -3.01 34.92
CA ALA A 114 -10.67 -4.19 34.23
C ALA A 114 -11.88 -3.83 33.36
N PRO A 115 -11.99 -4.40 32.14
CA PRO A 115 -13.18 -4.20 31.32
C PRO A 115 -14.42 -4.72 32.06
N PRO A 116 -15.59 -4.06 31.88
CA PRO A 116 -16.82 -4.52 32.51
C PRO A 116 -17.16 -5.95 32.07
N PRO A 117 -17.73 -6.78 32.95
CA PRO A 117 -18.18 -8.11 32.56
C PRO A 117 -19.22 -8.01 31.44
N LEU A 118 -19.05 -8.84 30.40
CA LEU A 118 -20.02 -8.98 29.32
C LEU A 118 -21.33 -9.59 29.88
N PRO A 119 -22.50 -9.19 29.34
CA PRO A 119 -23.81 -9.72 29.76
C PRO A 119 -23.98 -11.21 29.43
#